data_AF-A0A3D0M8B4-F1
#
_entry.id   AF-A0A3D0M8B4-F1
#
_cell.length_a   1.000
_cell.length_b   1.000
_cell.length_c   1.000
_cell.angle_alpha   90.00
_cell.angle_beta   90.00
_cell.angle_gamma   90.00
#
_symmetry.space_group_name_H-M   'P 1'
#
loop_
_entity.id
_entity.type
_entity.pdbx_description
1 polymer ?
#
loop_
_entity_poly.entity_id
_entity_poly.type
_entity_poly.pdbx_seq_one_letter_code
_entity_poly.pdbx_strand_id
1 'polypeptide(L)'
;MKQRVAKLIRLLQATLYPNIYYEGEYKQEFLPTVVAECWQQSAVLLYDVAKDALGSTCEYAAQMKKDQARCGDVAEWIVKEFMTSLPDIAEVLNTDITAAFDGDPAARSKEEVMLAYPAFEAITVYRLAHRLFELK
;
A
#
# COMPACT_ATOMS: atom_id res chain seq x y z
N MET A 1 -7.56 -15.45 1.91
CA MET A 1 -7.66 -14.13 1.27
C MET A 1 -7.71 -12.98 2.28
N LYS A 2 -8.80 -12.79 3.06
CA LYS A 2 -8.97 -11.62 3.96
C LYS A 2 -7.78 -11.30 4.87
N GLN A 3 -7.23 -12.30 5.58
CA GLN A 3 -6.07 -12.11 6.47
C GLN A 3 -4.80 -11.66 5.72
N ARG A 4 -4.60 -12.13 4.48
CA ARG A 4 -3.47 -11.74 3.64
C ARG A 4 -3.60 -10.29 3.18
N VAL A 5 -4.80 -9.85 2.82
CA VAL A 5 -5.07 -8.44 2.49
C VAL A 5 -4.84 -7.54 3.72
N ALA A 6 -5.32 -7.95 4.90
CA ALA A 6 -5.06 -7.19 6.13
C ALA A 6 -3.56 -7.09 6.45
N LYS A 7 -2.79 -8.17 6.27
CA LYS A 7 -1.34 -8.16 6.42
C LYS A 7 -0.66 -7.25 5.39
N LEU A 8 -1.11 -7.28 4.14
CA LEU A 8 -0.59 -6.42 3.08
C LEU A 8 -0.78 -4.94 3.42
N ILE A 9 -1.97 -4.54 3.90
CA ILE A 9 -2.23 -3.16 4.34
C ILE A 9 -1.22 -2.73 5.42
N ARG A 10 -0.99 -3.57 6.44
CA ARG A 10 -0.01 -3.27 7.50
C ARG A 10 1.42 -3.12 6.98
N LEU A 11 1.84 -4.01 6.07
CA LEU A 11 3.17 -3.92 5.45
C LEU A 11 3.32 -2.63 4.62
N LEU A 12 2.28 -2.24 3.87
CA LEU A 12 2.27 -1.00 3.10
C LEU A 12 2.31 0.22 4.03
N GLN A 13 1.54 0.21 5.12
CA GLN A 13 1.59 1.25 6.15
C GLN A 13 2.99 1.39 6.76
N ALA A 14 3.64 0.27 7.13
CA ALA A 14 5.02 0.27 7.63
C ALA A 14 6.05 0.68 6.56
N THR A 15 5.76 0.46 5.29
CA THR A 15 6.60 0.92 4.17
C THR A 15 6.51 2.44 4.02
N LEU A 16 5.31 3.02 4.14
CA LEU A 16 5.07 4.45 3.99
C LEU A 16 5.49 5.26 5.23
N TYR A 17 5.16 4.76 6.43
CA TYR A 17 5.43 5.42 7.71
C TYR A 17 6.03 4.42 8.71
N PRO A 18 7.28 3.98 8.49
CA PRO A 18 7.95 2.98 9.33
C PRO A 18 8.04 3.40 10.80
N ASN A 19 8.31 4.67 11.09
CA ASN A 19 8.38 5.18 12.47
C ASN A 19 7.03 5.13 13.22
N ILE A 20 5.92 4.89 12.53
CA ILE A 20 4.57 4.85 13.09
C ILE A 20 4.02 3.42 13.13
N TYR A 21 4.17 2.67 12.04
CA TYR A 21 3.49 1.39 11.85
C TYR A 21 4.40 0.16 11.87
N TYR A 22 5.72 0.32 11.85
CA TYR A 22 6.61 -0.82 11.99
C TYR A 22 6.61 -1.31 13.44
N GLU A 23 6.23 -2.57 13.67
CA GLU A 23 6.08 -3.14 15.02
C GLU A 23 7.41 -3.53 15.69
N GLY A 24 8.53 -3.53 14.94
CA GLY A 24 9.85 -3.91 15.46
C GLY A 24 10.68 -2.73 15.94
N GLU A 25 11.68 -2.99 16.78
CA GLU A 25 12.67 -1.99 17.16
C GLU A 25 13.80 -1.92 16.12
N TYR A 26 14.21 -0.70 15.77
CA TYR A 26 15.38 -0.46 14.93
C TYR A 26 16.06 0.85 15.32
N LYS A 27 17.37 0.93 15.11
CA LYS A 27 18.08 2.22 15.18
C LYS A 27 17.79 3.02 13.91
N GLN A 28 17.65 4.34 14.04
CA GLN A 28 17.34 5.23 12.91
C GLN A 28 18.31 5.10 11.72
N GLU A 29 19.57 4.76 11.97
CA GLU A 29 20.56 4.46 10.91
C GLU A 29 20.16 3.28 9.98
N PHE A 30 19.29 2.37 10.45
CA PHE A 30 18.78 1.23 9.70
C PHE A 30 17.41 1.48 9.06
N LEU A 31 16.87 2.70 9.13
CA LEU A 31 15.60 3.05 8.52
C LEU A 31 15.50 2.64 7.03
N PRO A 32 16.53 2.87 6.18
CA PRO A 32 16.47 2.43 4.78
C PRO A 32 16.34 0.91 4.64
N THR A 33 16.97 0.14 5.53
CA THR A 33 16.89 -1.32 5.55
C THR A 33 15.49 -1.80 5.92
N VAL A 34 14.88 -1.19 6.94
CA VAL A 34 13.51 -1.50 7.37
C VAL A 34 12.51 -1.22 6.25
N VAL A 35 12.62 -0.05 5.62
CA VAL A 35 11.76 0.31 4.47
C VAL A 35 11.95 -0.68 3.33
N ALA A 36 13.19 -1.03 2.97
CA ALA A 36 13.45 -1.99 1.90
C ALA A 36 12.88 -3.38 2.20
N GLU A 37 12.94 -3.83 3.45
CA GLU A 37 12.36 -5.10 3.87
C GLU A 37 10.82 -5.07 3.78
N CYS A 38 10.18 -4.05 4.35
CA CYS A 38 8.72 -3.90 4.28
C CYS A 38 8.23 -3.78 2.82
N TRP A 39 8.99 -3.06 1.98
CA TRP A 39 8.73 -2.94 0.55
C TRP A 39 8.78 -4.30 -0.15
N GLN A 40 9.84 -5.07 0.07
CA GLN A 40 10.01 -6.40 -0.52
C GLN A 40 8.90 -7.34 -0.07
N GLN A 41 8.57 -7.37 1.23
CA GLN A 41 7.49 -8.20 1.76
C GLN A 41 6.12 -7.80 1.20
N SER A 42 5.87 -6.50 1.05
CA SER A 42 4.65 -5.96 0.43
C SER A 42 4.51 -6.41 -1.02
N ALA A 43 5.58 -6.29 -1.81
CA ALA A 43 5.59 -6.67 -3.22
C ALA A 43 5.30 -8.17 -3.42
N VAL A 44 5.96 -9.03 -2.63
CA VAL A 44 5.74 -10.49 -2.67
C VAL A 44 4.30 -10.83 -2.30
N LEU A 45 3.78 -10.28 -1.20
CA LEU A 45 2.43 -10.59 -0.77
C LEU A 45 1.37 -10.04 -1.73
N LEU A 46 1.59 -8.86 -2.31
CA LEU A 46 0.73 -8.28 -3.34
C LEU A 46 0.70 -9.16 -4.59
N TYR A 47 1.84 -9.69 -5.04
CA TYR A 47 1.88 -10.61 -6.18
C TYR A 47 0.98 -11.83 -5.94
N ASP A 48 1.12 -12.48 -4.79
CA ASP A 48 0.32 -13.66 -4.47
C ASP A 48 -1.18 -13.30 -4.37
N VAL A 49 -1.52 -12.14 -3.81
CA VAL A 49 -2.92 -11.69 -3.65
C VAL A 49 -3.52 -11.34 -5.02
N ALA A 50 -2.78 -10.61 -5.85
CA ALA A 50 -3.20 -10.23 -7.20
C ALA A 50 -3.41 -11.46 -8.08
N LYS A 51 -2.45 -12.40 -8.07
CA LYS A 51 -2.55 -13.66 -8.82
C LYS A 51 -3.77 -14.48 -8.43
N ASP A 52 -4.04 -14.61 -7.12
CA ASP A 52 -5.22 -15.31 -6.63
C ASP A 52 -6.53 -14.59 -6.99
N ALA A 53 -6.54 -13.25 -6.96
CA ALA A 53 -7.71 -12.44 -7.27
C ALA A 53 -8.04 -12.43 -8.78
N LEU A 54 -7.02 -12.51 -9.64
CA LEU A 54 -7.19 -12.62 -11.11
C LEU A 54 -7.73 -13.99 -11.53
N GLY A 55 -7.54 -15.04 -10.72
CA GLY A 55 -8.08 -16.38 -10.97
C GLY A 55 -7.57 -17.01 -12.28
N SER A 56 -8.35 -17.96 -12.83
CA SER A 56 -8.11 -18.60 -14.13
C SER A 56 -8.66 -17.82 -15.33
N THR A 57 -9.56 -16.86 -15.08
CA THR A 57 -10.16 -15.98 -16.08
C THR A 57 -9.31 -14.74 -16.27
N CYS A 58 -8.18 -14.90 -16.96
CA CYS A 58 -7.40 -13.76 -17.43
C CYS A 58 -8.10 -13.09 -18.63
N GLU A 59 -9.25 -12.45 -18.40
CA GLU A 59 -9.87 -11.56 -19.41
C GLU A 59 -9.03 -10.28 -19.60
N TYR A 60 -8.17 -9.95 -18.64
CA TYR A 60 -7.20 -8.85 -18.70
C TYR A 60 -6.17 -8.97 -19.82
N ALA A 61 -5.75 -10.20 -20.13
CA ALA A 61 -4.80 -10.48 -21.20
C ALA A 61 -5.34 -10.04 -22.57
N ALA A 62 -6.66 -9.88 -22.73
CA ALA A 62 -7.27 -9.47 -24.00
C ALA A 62 -7.11 -7.97 -24.30
N GLN A 63 -6.92 -7.11 -23.30
CA GLN A 63 -6.71 -5.66 -23.51
C GLN A 63 -5.25 -5.31 -23.79
N MET A 64 -4.31 -6.05 -23.22
CA MET A 64 -2.89 -5.97 -23.60
C MET A 64 -2.66 -6.83 -24.83
N LYS A 65 -2.71 -6.25 -26.04
CA LYS A 65 -2.48 -6.89 -27.36
C LYS A 65 -1.21 -7.78 -27.45
N LYS A 66 -1.23 -8.93 -26.78
CA LYS A 66 -0.27 -10.03 -26.83
C LYS A 66 -1.08 -11.27 -26.50
N ASP A 67 -1.27 -12.13 -27.50
CA ASP A 67 -2.09 -13.36 -27.51
C ASP A 67 -1.71 -14.43 -26.45
N GLN A 68 -0.99 -14.09 -25.38
CA GLN A 68 -0.50 -15.06 -24.39
C GLN A 68 -0.06 -14.46 -23.04
N ALA A 69 -0.54 -13.28 -22.64
CA ALA A 69 -0.22 -12.78 -21.28
C ALA A 69 -0.79 -13.75 -20.23
N ARG A 70 0.09 -14.42 -19.49
CA ARG A 70 -0.29 -15.34 -18.41
C ARG A 70 -0.73 -14.49 -17.22
N CYS A 71 -1.62 -15.00 -16.35
CA CYS A 71 -2.02 -14.26 -15.14
C CYS A 71 -0.83 -13.77 -14.29
N GLY A 72 0.30 -14.49 -14.36
CA GLY A 72 1.56 -14.09 -13.73
C GLY A 72 2.11 -12.78 -14.28
N ASP A 73 2.07 -12.56 -15.59
CA ASP A 73 2.61 -11.36 -16.24
C ASP A 73 1.76 -10.12 -15.85
N VAL A 74 0.43 -10.29 -15.77
CA VAL A 74 -0.48 -9.24 -15.32
C VAL A 74 -0.24 -8.92 -13.84
N ALA A 75 -0.10 -9.94 -13.00
CA ALA A 75 0.19 -9.75 -11.58
C ALA A 75 1.55 -9.06 -11.36
N GLU A 76 2.59 -9.42 -12.12
CA GLU A 76 3.90 -8.76 -12.09
C GLU A 76 3.80 -7.29 -12.48
N TRP A 77 3.05 -6.99 -13.55
CA TRP A 77 2.82 -5.60 -13.98
C TRP A 77 2.08 -4.80 -12.90
N ILE A 78 0.99 -5.32 -12.34
CA ILE A 78 0.23 -4.68 -11.26
C ILE A 78 1.15 -4.39 -10.07
N VAL A 79 1.95 -5.37 -9.63
CA VAL A 79 2.87 -5.20 -8.51
C VAL A 79 3.87 -4.10 -8.80
N LYS A 80 4.50 -4.12 -9.98
CA LYS A 80 5.47 -3.10 -10.36
C LYS A 80 4.85 -1.70 -10.33
N GLU A 81 3.74 -1.49 -11.04
CA GLU A 81 3.12 -0.17 -11.16
C GLU A 81 2.55 0.32 -9.82
N PHE A 82 1.95 -0.57 -9.03
CA PHE A 82 1.44 -0.23 -7.70
C PHE A 82 2.56 0.19 -6.76
N MET A 83 3.60 -0.64 -6.65
CA MET A 83 4.73 -0.36 -5.76
C MET A 83 5.40 0.96 -6.18
N THR A 84 5.68 1.18 -7.47
CA THR A 84 6.26 2.44 -7.97
C THR A 84 5.42 3.69 -7.63
N SER A 85 4.10 3.55 -7.46
CA SER A 85 3.22 4.68 -7.09
C SER A 85 3.12 4.98 -5.59
N LEU A 86 3.76 4.19 -4.72
CA LEU A 86 3.71 4.40 -3.27
C LEU A 86 4.19 5.80 -2.82
N PRO A 87 5.27 6.38 -3.40
CA PRO A 87 5.66 7.76 -3.08
C PRO A 87 4.57 8.79 -3.36
N ASP A 88 3.87 8.66 -4.49
CA ASP A 88 2.77 9.58 -4.86
C ASP A 88 1.58 9.44 -3.90
N ILE A 89 1.26 8.19 -3.50
CA ILE A 89 0.24 7.93 -2.48
C ILE A 89 0.65 8.56 -1.14
N ALA A 90 1.92 8.46 -0.76
CA ALA A 90 2.45 9.07 0.46
C ALA A 90 2.31 10.60 0.43
N GLU A 91 2.61 11.24 -0.70
CA GLU A 91 2.47 12.68 -0.87
C GLU A 91 1.02 13.12 -0.61
N VAL A 92 0.05 12.43 -1.21
CA VAL A 92 -1.37 12.74 -0.99
C VAL A 92 -1.78 12.47 0.45
N LEU A 93 -1.37 11.34 1.04
CA LEU A 93 -1.68 11.03 2.45
C LEU A 93 -1.09 12.07 3.41
N ASN A 94 0.08 12.64 3.13
CA ASN A 94 0.64 13.74 3.93
C ASN A 94 -0.25 14.99 3.91
N THR A 95 -0.97 15.22 2.81
CA THR A 95 -1.99 16.28 2.76
C THR A 95 -3.21 15.94 3.61
N ASP A 96 -3.64 14.67 3.65
CA ASP A 96 -4.75 14.24 4.52
C ASP A 96 -4.39 14.35 6.00
N ILE A 97 -3.17 13.95 6.38
CA ILE A 97 -2.67 14.10 7.76
C ILE A 97 -2.71 15.57 8.16
N THR A 98 -2.22 16.45 7.29
CA THR A 98 -2.19 17.89 7.54
C THR A 98 -3.61 18.47 7.64
N ALA A 99 -4.51 18.10 6.74
CA ALA A 99 -5.90 18.56 6.76
C ALA A 99 -6.66 18.08 8.00
N ALA A 100 -6.44 16.84 8.43
CA ALA A 100 -7.06 16.30 9.63
C ALA A 100 -6.54 16.98 10.90
N PHE A 101 -5.23 17.24 10.98
CA PHE A 101 -4.63 17.98 12.09
C PHE A 101 -5.11 19.43 12.14
N ASP A 102 -5.07 20.15 11.02
CA ASP A 102 -5.48 21.56 10.95
C ASP A 102 -7.00 21.73 11.14
N GLY A 103 -7.78 20.72 10.77
CA GLY A 103 -9.24 20.71 10.86
C GLY A 103 -9.79 20.36 12.25
N ASP A 104 -8.95 19.88 13.17
CA ASP A 104 -9.35 19.49 14.51
C ASP A 104 -8.53 20.20 15.59
N PRO A 105 -9.07 21.25 16.23
CA PRO A 105 -8.40 21.94 17.33
C PRO A 105 -8.07 21.06 18.54
N ALA A 106 -8.67 19.86 18.67
CA ALA A 106 -8.36 18.92 19.73
C ALA A 106 -7.16 18.02 19.41
N ALA A 107 -6.73 17.94 18.14
CA ALA A 107 -5.56 17.17 17.73
C ALA A 107 -4.29 17.78 18.33
N ARG A 108 -3.45 16.96 18.95
CA ARG A 108 -2.21 17.38 19.61
C ARG A 108 -1.00 17.23 18.73
N SER A 109 -1.02 16.26 17.81
CA SER A 109 0.05 16.09 16.81
C SER A 109 -0.41 15.32 15.57
N LYS A 110 0.41 15.33 14.52
CA LYS A 110 0.17 14.55 13.31
C LYS A 110 0.31 13.04 13.55
N GLU A 111 1.16 12.64 14.48
CA GLU A 111 1.31 11.25 14.91
C GLU A 111 0.05 10.74 15.61
N GLU A 112 -0.62 11.58 16.40
CA GLU A 112 -1.93 11.24 16.97
C GLU A 112 -2.97 10.99 15.88
N VAL A 113 -3.01 11.84 14.84
CA VAL A 113 -3.88 11.61 13.67
C VAL A 113 -3.59 10.25 13.03
N MET A 114 -2.32 9.93 12.78
CA MET A 114 -1.95 8.66 12.15
C MET A 114 -2.29 7.43 13.00
N LEU A 115 -2.15 7.51 14.32
CA LEU A 115 -2.31 6.38 15.23
C LEU A 115 -3.75 6.18 15.72
N ALA A 116 -4.50 7.26 15.91
CA ALA A 116 -5.75 7.22 16.67
C ALA A 116 -6.98 7.62 15.85
N TYR A 117 -6.84 8.26 14.69
CA TYR A 117 -8.00 8.75 13.94
C TYR A 117 -8.51 7.63 13.01
N PRO A 118 -9.70 7.06 13.26
CA PRO A 118 -10.24 5.98 12.41
C PRO A 118 -10.51 6.46 10.98
N ALA A 119 -10.77 7.76 10.80
CA ALA A 119 -10.92 8.37 9.48
C ALA A 119 -9.61 8.33 8.67
N PHE A 120 -8.46 8.50 9.32
CA PHE A 120 -7.16 8.42 8.66
C PHE A 120 -6.81 6.98 8.24
N GLU A 121 -7.12 6.01 9.09
CA GLU A 121 -7.02 4.59 8.73
C GLU A 121 -7.89 4.28 7.50
N ALA A 122 -9.14 4.73 7.50
CA ALA A 122 -10.07 4.51 6.41
C ALA A 122 -9.61 5.13 5.09
N ILE A 123 -9.12 6.39 5.11
CA ILE A 123 -8.64 7.05 3.89
C ILE A 123 -7.34 6.41 3.38
N THR A 124 -6.47 5.95 4.27
CA THR A 124 -5.26 5.20 3.90
C THR A 124 -5.60 3.93 3.13
N VAL A 125 -6.51 3.12 3.66
CA VAL A 125 -6.97 1.89 2.98
C VAL A 125 -7.66 2.23 1.66
N TYR A 126 -8.49 3.27 1.62
CA TYR A 126 -9.15 3.71 0.39
C TYR A 126 -8.15 4.09 -0.70
N ARG A 127 -7.14 4.92 -0.41
CA ARG A 127 -6.18 5.38 -1.42
C ARG A 127 -5.35 4.23 -2.00
N LEU A 128 -4.91 3.31 -1.14
CA LEU A 128 -4.22 2.10 -1.59
C LEU A 128 -5.12 1.24 -2.49
N ALA A 129 -6.37 1.00 -2.08
CA ALA A 129 -7.34 0.23 -2.85
C ALA A 129 -7.71 0.93 -4.18
N HIS A 130 -7.85 2.26 -4.15
CA HIS A 130 -8.19 3.05 -5.33
C HIS A 130 -7.07 2.99 -6.36
N ARG A 131 -5.82 3.09 -5.94
CA ARG A 131 -4.69 2.92 -6.85
C ARG A 131 -4.70 1.54 -7.52
N LEU A 132 -4.95 0.47 -6.77
CA LEU A 132 -5.10 -0.87 -7.36
C LEU A 132 -6.30 -0.96 -8.31
N PHE A 133 -7.37 -0.18 -8.07
CA PHE A 133 -8.52 -0.11 -8.96
C PHE A 133 -8.22 0.62 -10.27
N GLU A 134 -7.35 1.64 -10.26
CA GLU A 134 -6.90 2.33 -11.48
C GLU A 134 -5.95 1.50 -12.33
N LEU A 135 -5.21 0.57 -11.71
CA LEU A 135 -4.36 -0.41 -12.39
C LEU A 135 -5.18 -1.59 -12.95
N LYS A 136 -6.48 -1.36 -13.17
CA LYS A 136 -7.36 -2.32 -13.81
C LYS A 136 -7.62 -2.11 -15.29
#